data_AF-A0A085ZEN5-F1
#
_entry.id   AF-A0A085ZEN5-F1
#
_cell.length_a   1.000
_cell.length_b   1.000
_cell.length_c   1.000
_cell.angle_alpha   90.00
_cell.angle_beta   90.00
_cell.angle_gamma   90.00
#
_symmetry.space_group_name_H-M   'P 1'
#
loop_
_entity.id
_entity.type
_entity.pdbx_description
1 polymer ?
#
loop_
_entity_poly.entity_id
_entity_poly.type
_entity_poly.pdbx_seq_one_letter_code
_entity_poly.pdbx_strand_id
1 'polypeptide(L)'
;MALYLLFQIIVSWSIAFCILQLFYKIVSATNNEIYREPTFLTWLLTFFDIDFSLKAKFIASTVINHFMGLCFTAVYYLIWYCEFTEISWTTTLAVGLVTALLRIISWIFLLIIIPSAKVSNFKGYYLQLVFLHNIFTIIVLTLYRLVW
;
A
#
# COMPACT_ATOMS: atom_id res chain seq x y z
N MET A 1 0.89 -12.90 -24.78
CA MET A 1 0.78 -13.39 -23.39
C MET A 1 1.35 -12.39 -22.39
N ALA A 2 2.66 -12.13 -22.34
CA ALA A 2 3.27 -11.24 -21.34
C ALA A 2 2.69 -9.81 -21.29
N LEU A 3 2.45 -9.18 -22.45
CA LEU A 3 1.83 -7.85 -22.51
C LEU A 3 0.40 -7.80 -21.95
N TYR A 4 -0.34 -8.89 -22.11
CA TYR A 4 -1.70 -9.00 -21.57
C TYR A 4 -1.66 -9.08 -20.04
N LEU A 5 -0.74 -9.87 -19.46
CA LEU A 5 -0.58 -9.95 -18.00
C LEU A 5 -0.16 -8.61 -17.40
N LEU A 6 0.80 -7.94 -18.05
CA LEU A 6 1.24 -6.60 -17.64
C LEU A 6 0.08 -5.62 -17.65
N PHE A 7 -0.77 -5.67 -18.68
CA PHE A 7 -1.96 -4.83 -18.78
C PHE A 7 -2.94 -5.10 -17.62
N GLN A 8 -3.22 -6.36 -17.29
CA GLN A 8 -4.08 -6.73 -16.16
C GLN A 8 -3.55 -6.16 -14.84
N ILE A 9 -2.24 -6.29 -14.59
CA ILE A 9 -1.58 -5.77 -13.38
C ILE A 9 -1.69 -4.26 -13.30
N ILE A 10 -1.37 -3.54 -14.37
CA ILE A 10 -1.37 -2.07 -14.40
C ILE A 10 -2.79 -1.53 -14.21
N VAL A 11 -3.78 -2.11 -14.88
CA VAL A 11 -5.19 -1.68 -14.77
C VAL A 11 -5.72 -1.95 -13.36
N SER A 12 -5.51 -3.15 -12.82
CA SER A 12 -5.96 -3.50 -11.47
C SER A 12 -5.33 -2.60 -10.40
N TRP A 13 -4.02 -2.31 -10.54
CA TRP A 13 -3.31 -1.38 -9.66
C TRP A 13 -3.87 0.04 -9.77
N SER A 14 -4.10 0.53 -10.99
CA SER A 14 -4.59 1.89 -11.23
C SER A 14 -5.98 2.10 -10.62
N ILE A 15 -6.89 1.13 -10.76
CA ILE A 15 -8.23 1.19 -10.18
C ILE A 15 -8.15 1.20 -8.65
N ALA A 16 -7.38 0.27 -8.06
CA ALA A 16 -7.22 0.21 -6.61
C ALA A 16 -6.59 1.50 -6.05
N PHE A 17 -5.60 2.04 -6.74
CA PHE A 17 -4.99 3.32 -6.40
C PHE A 17 -5.99 4.48 -6.42
N CYS A 18 -6.78 4.62 -7.48
CA CYS A 18 -7.80 5.67 -7.59
C CYS A 18 -8.82 5.60 -6.44
N ILE A 19 -9.27 4.40 -6.06
CA ILE A 19 -10.20 4.21 -4.95
C ILE A 19 -9.55 4.61 -3.62
N LEU A 20 -8.29 4.24 -3.37
CA LEU A 20 -7.58 4.67 -2.16
C LEU A 20 -7.38 6.19 -2.12
N GLN A 21 -7.10 6.83 -3.26
CA GLN A 21 -7.01 8.29 -3.33
C GLN A 21 -8.34 8.97 -3.00
N LEU A 22 -9.45 8.44 -3.49
CA LEU A 22 -10.79 8.91 -3.12
C LEU A 22 -11.04 8.76 -1.63
N PHE A 23 -10.68 7.62 -1.04
CA PHE A 23 -10.76 7.41 0.40
C PHE A 23 -9.96 8.48 1.16
N TYR A 24 -8.70 8.72 0.78
CA TYR A 24 -7.89 9.74 1.43
C TYR A 24 -8.49 11.14 1.32
N LYS A 25 -9.08 11.49 0.16
CA LYS A 25 -9.72 12.79 -0.04
C LYS A 25 -10.94 12.94 0.87
N ILE A 26 -11.79 11.91 0.94
CA ILE A 26 -13.01 11.91 1.77
C ILE A 26 -12.65 12.00 3.24
N VAL A 27 -11.75 11.14 3.71
CA VAL A 27 -11.34 11.14 5.13
C VAL A 27 -10.60 12.42 5.48
N SER A 28 -9.84 13.03 4.55
CA SER A 28 -9.12 14.29 4.83
C SER A 28 -10.03 15.48 5.02
N ALA A 29 -11.25 15.40 4.49
CA ALA A 29 -12.26 16.43 4.73
C ALA A 29 -12.96 16.25 6.08
N THR A 30 -12.88 15.07 6.71
CA THR A 30 -13.64 14.75 7.93
C THR A 30 -12.78 14.56 9.18
N ASN A 31 -11.50 14.20 9.02
CA ASN A 31 -10.59 13.86 10.12
C ASN A 31 -9.26 14.61 10.00
N ASN A 32 -8.81 15.22 11.11
CA ASN A 32 -7.55 15.98 11.13
C ASN A 32 -6.28 15.09 11.19
N GLU A 33 -6.43 13.79 11.53
CA GLU A 33 -5.31 12.85 11.62
C GLU A 33 -5.38 11.80 10.51
N ILE A 34 -4.67 12.04 9.41
CA ILE A 34 -4.53 11.04 8.33
C ILE A 34 -3.09 10.65 8.16
N TYR A 35 -2.88 9.36 8.28
CA TYR A 35 -1.58 8.75 8.08
C TYR A 35 -1.38 8.45 6.60
N ARG A 36 -0.49 9.21 5.96
CA ARG A 36 -0.07 8.97 4.58
C ARG A 36 1.33 8.39 4.58
N GLU A 37 1.47 7.20 4.00
CA GLU A 37 2.76 6.51 3.95
C GLU A 37 3.86 7.29 3.20
N PRO A 38 3.58 8.01 2.10
CA PRO A 38 4.59 8.86 1.47
C PRO A 38 5.15 9.93 2.42
N THR A 39 4.37 10.44 3.36
CA THR A 39 4.84 11.41 4.37
C THR A 39 5.86 10.78 5.29
N PHE A 40 5.62 9.55 5.75
CA PHE A 40 6.56 8.84 6.60
C PHE A 40 7.85 8.48 5.84
N LEU A 41 7.72 8.04 4.58
CA LEU A 41 8.89 7.77 3.74
C LEU A 41 9.70 9.06 3.46
N THR A 42 9.04 10.21 3.31
CA THR A 42 9.69 11.51 3.14
C THR A 42 10.50 11.89 4.36
N TRP A 43 9.92 11.65 5.54
CA TRP A 43 10.61 11.84 6.82
C TRP A 43 11.85 10.95 6.90
N LEU A 44 11.75 9.69 6.49
CA LEU A 44 12.87 8.75 6.45
C LEU A 44 13.98 9.19 5.48
N LEU A 45 13.64 9.64 4.26
CA LEU A 45 14.60 10.23 3.32
C LEU A 45 15.24 11.53 3.86
N THR A 46 14.52 12.25 4.73
CA THR A 46 15.06 13.45 5.39
C THR A 46 16.03 13.07 6.50
N PHE A 47 15.73 12.02 7.26
CA PHE A 47 16.61 11.50 8.30
C PHE A 47 17.95 10.98 7.75
N PHE A 48 17.93 10.30 6.60
CA PHE A 48 19.16 9.84 5.93
C PHE A 48 19.96 10.94 5.23
N ASP A 49 19.60 12.21 5.42
CA ASP A 49 20.26 13.39 4.87
C ASP A 49 20.51 13.31 3.35
N ILE A 50 19.56 12.71 2.62
CA ILE A 50 19.65 12.65 1.16
C ILE A 50 19.54 14.08 0.64
N ASP A 51 20.51 14.53 -0.17
CA ASP A 51 20.61 15.92 -0.64
C ASP A 51 19.61 16.24 -1.75
N PHE A 52 18.34 16.30 -1.35
CA PHE A 52 17.21 16.67 -2.19
C PHE A 52 16.31 17.65 -1.46
N SER A 53 15.68 18.57 -2.20
CA SER A 53 14.61 19.42 -1.66
C SER A 53 13.49 18.57 -1.04
N LEU A 54 12.79 19.11 -0.02
CA LEU A 54 11.68 18.42 0.63
C LEU A 54 10.58 18.01 -0.36
N LYS A 55 10.34 18.83 -1.39
CA LYS A 55 9.42 18.52 -2.50
C LYS A 55 9.89 17.30 -3.30
N ALA A 56 11.18 17.23 -3.64
CA ALA A 56 11.74 16.09 -4.35
C ALA A 56 11.71 14.81 -3.50
N LYS A 57 11.99 14.89 -2.20
CA LYS A 57 11.84 13.76 -1.25
C LYS A 57 10.40 13.24 -1.20
N PHE A 58 9.41 14.14 -1.20
CA PHE A 58 7.99 13.76 -1.23
C PHE A 58 7.59 13.08 -2.54
N ILE A 59 8.07 13.60 -3.68
CA ILE A 59 7.85 12.97 -4.99
C ILE A 59 8.47 11.57 -5.02
N ALA A 60 9.74 11.43 -4.63
CA ALA A 60 10.43 10.15 -4.55
C ALA A 60 9.70 9.16 -3.64
N SER A 61 9.27 9.62 -2.47
CA SER A 61 8.48 8.82 -1.52
C SER A 61 7.16 8.33 -2.11
N THR A 62 6.50 9.21 -2.85
CA THR A 62 5.26 8.88 -3.56
C THR A 62 5.53 7.82 -4.62
N VAL A 63 6.57 7.98 -5.43
CA VAL A 63 6.96 7.01 -6.47
C VAL A 63 7.30 5.65 -5.88
N ILE A 64 8.09 5.60 -4.80
CA ILE A 64 8.42 4.34 -4.11
C ILE A 64 7.15 3.66 -3.61
N ASN A 65 6.22 4.41 -3.03
CA ASN A 65 4.96 3.85 -2.54
C ASN A 65 4.09 3.29 -3.67
N HIS A 66 4.05 3.97 -4.83
CA HIS A 66 3.33 3.50 -6.02
C HIS A 66 3.94 2.21 -6.56
N PHE A 67 5.27 2.16 -6.65
CA PHE A 67 6.01 0.99 -7.09
C PHE A 67 5.75 -0.22 -6.19
N MET A 68 5.78 -0.03 -4.86
CA MET A 68 5.43 -1.07 -3.90
C MET A 68 4.00 -1.59 -4.10
N GLY A 69 3.03 -0.68 -4.31
CA GLY A 69 1.65 -1.05 -4.62
C GLY A 69 1.56 -1.93 -5.89
N LEU A 70 2.31 -1.59 -6.93
CA LEU A 70 2.35 -2.35 -8.18
C LEU A 70 3.00 -3.74 -7.97
N CYS A 71 4.07 -3.82 -7.18
CA CYS A 71 4.67 -5.10 -6.80
C CYS A 71 3.68 -6.00 -6.05
N PHE A 72 2.93 -5.46 -5.09
CA PHE A 72 1.88 -6.23 -4.39
C PHE A 72 0.79 -6.70 -5.36
N THR A 73 0.35 -5.85 -6.28
CA THR A 73 -0.61 -6.24 -7.32
C THR A 73 -0.09 -7.39 -8.19
N ALA A 74 1.20 -7.38 -8.56
CA ALA A 74 1.82 -8.48 -9.29
C ALA A 74 1.89 -9.78 -8.46
N VAL A 75 2.19 -9.69 -7.16
CA VAL A 75 2.14 -10.86 -6.26
C VAL A 75 0.72 -11.41 -6.17
N TYR A 76 -0.29 -10.55 -6.08
CA TYR A 76 -1.70 -10.95 -6.04
C TYR A 76 -2.14 -11.60 -7.36
N TYR A 77 -1.62 -11.13 -8.48
CA TYR A 77 -1.80 -11.79 -9.77
C TYR A 77 -1.25 -13.21 -9.74
N LEU A 78 -0.04 -13.43 -9.21
CA LEU A 78 0.53 -14.78 -9.09
C LEU A 78 -0.28 -15.67 -8.15
N ILE A 79 -0.77 -15.14 -7.03
CA ILE A 79 -1.67 -15.86 -6.12
C ILE A 79 -2.94 -16.30 -6.86
N TRP A 80 -3.54 -15.42 -7.66
CA TRP A 80 -4.72 -15.74 -8.45
C TRP A 80 -4.43 -16.74 -9.58
N TYR A 81 -3.32 -16.55 -10.31
CA TYR A 81 -2.94 -17.36 -11.46
C TYR A 81 -2.54 -18.79 -11.10
N CYS A 82 -1.86 -18.99 -9.96
CA CYS A 82 -1.41 -20.31 -9.51
C CYS A 82 -2.52 -21.18 -8.87
N GLU A 83 -3.76 -21.03 -9.34
CA GLU A 83 -4.91 -21.89 -9.03
C GLU A 83 -5.36 -21.93 -7.55
N PHE A 84 -5.48 -20.78 -6.89
CA PHE A 84 -6.55 -20.66 -5.89
C PHE A 84 -7.89 -20.60 -6.63
N THR A 85 -8.37 -21.78 -7.06
CA THR A 85 -9.56 -21.99 -7.90
C THR A 85 -10.83 -21.36 -7.34
N GLU A 86 -10.85 -21.00 -6.06
CA GLU A 86 -11.82 -20.07 -5.50
C GLU A 86 -11.15 -19.12 -4.50
N ILE A 87 -10.70 -17.95 -4.97
CA ILE A 87 -10.40 -16.84 -4.05
C ILE A 87 -11.72 -16.42 -3.38
N SER A 88 -11.96 -17.04 -2.22
CA SER A 88 -13.06 -16.72 -1.33
C SER A 88 -12.80 -15.39 -0.61
N TRP A 89 -13.86 -14.82 -0.04
CA TRP A 89 -13.75 -13.62 0.77
C TRP A 89 -12.82 -13.79 1.96
N THR A 90 -12.79 -14.98 2.57
CA THR A 90 -11.90 -15.29 3.69
C THR A 90 -10.44 -15.31 3.25
N THR A 91 -10.12 -15.91 2.10
CA THR A 91 -8.75 -15.90 1.55
C THR A 91 -8.31 -14.48 1.21
N THR A 92 -9.16 -13.66 0.60
CA THR A 92 -8.87 -12.25 0.29
C THR A 92 -8.54 -11.44 1.54
N LEU A 93 -9.35 -11.57 2.60
CA LEU A 93 -9.11 -10.88 3.86
C LEU A 93 -7.85 -11.40 4.57
N ALA A 94 -7.60 -12.71 4.52
CA ALA A 94 -6.39 -13.30 5.09
C ALA A 94 -5.14 -12.79 4.37
N VAL A 95 -5.12 -12.77 3.04
CA VAL A 95 -4.03 -12.19 2.24
C VAL A 95 -3.85 -10.72 2.61
N GLY A 96 -4.93 -9.92 2.63
CA GLY A 96 -4.86 -8.50 2.99
C GLY A 96 -4.31 -8.25 4.39
N LEU A 97 -4.70 -9.07 5.36
CA LEU A 97 -4.19 -9.02 6.73
C LEU A 97 -2.71 -9.40 6.80
N VAL A 98 -2.29 -10.47 6.12
CA VAL A 98 -0.88 -10.87 6.06
C VAL A 98 -0.02 -9.78 5.43
N THR A 99 -0.46 -9.19 4.31
CA THR A 99 0.25 -8.08 3.67
C THR A 99 0.32 -6.88 4.60
N ALA A 100 -0.77 -6.54 5.29
CA ALA A 100 -0.77 -5.45 6.27
C ALA A 100 0.21 -5.70 7.41
N LEU A 101 0.22 -6.90 8.00
CA LEU A 101 1.13 -7.28 9.07
C LEU A 101 2.59 -7.23 8.64
N LEU A 102 2.92 -7.75 7.45
CA LEU A 102 4.26 -7.64 6.88
C LEU A 102 4.71 -6.19 6.81
N ARG A 103 3.82 -5.28 6.42
CA ARG A 103 4.13 -3.85 6.35
C ARG A 103 4.27 -3.19 7.72
N ILE A 104 3.41 -3.56 8.68
CA ILE A 104 3.54 -3.13 10.07
C ILE A 104 4.92 -3.50 10.60
N ILE A 105 5.32 -4.76 10.42
CA ILE A 105 6.61 -5.29 10.87
C ILE A 105 7.75 -4.53 10.20
N SER A 106 7.70 -4.30 8.88
CA SER A 106 8.70 -3.51 8.15
C SER A 106 8.84 -2.10 8.72
N TRP A 107 7.73 -1.43 9.03
CA TRP A 107 7.77 -0.11 9.65
C TRP A 107 8.34 -0.13 11.07
N ILE A 108 7.94 -1.11 11.89
CA ILE A 108 8.48 -1.27 13.25
C ILE A 108 9.99 -1.48 13.19
N PHE A 109 10.47 -2.33 12.28
CA PHE A 109 11.90 -2.59 12.12
C PHE A 109 12.67 -1.32 11.73
N LEU A 110 12.13 -0.52 10.80
CA LEU A 110 12.72 0.77 10.43
C LEU A 110 12.73 1.77 11.60
N LEU A 111 11.67 1.81 12.42
CA LEU A 111 11.59 2.66 13.61
C LEU A 111 12.59 2.24 14.70
N ILE A 112 12.88 0.95 14.85
CA ILE A 112 13.90 0.46 15.78
C ILE A 112 15.29 0.89 15.34
N ILE A 113 15.57 0.84 14.03
CA ILE A 113 16.87 1.23 13.46
C ILE A 113 17.08 2.75 13.52
N ILE A 114 15.99 3.54 13.51
CA ILE A 114 16.01 5.00 13.49
C ILE A 114 15.41 5.53 14.80
N PRO A 115 16.19 5.68 15.89
CA PRO A 115 15.66 5.92 17.23
C PRO A 115 14.99 7.29 17.41
N SER A 116 15.26 8.25 16.52
CA SER A 116 14.61 9.56 16.49
C SER A 116 13.22 9.54 15.85
N ALA A 117 12.84 8.43 15.21
CA ALA A 117 11.56 8.27 14.57
C ALA A 117 10.46 8.06 15.60
N LYS A 118 9.61 9.07 15.80
CA LYS A 118 8.41 8.93 16.64
C LYS A 118 7.16 9.09 15.79
N VAL A 119 6.35 8.04 15.75
CA VAL A 119 4.96 8.13 15.28
C VAL A 119 4.14 8.69 16.45
N SER A 120 3.55 9.88 16.31
CA SER A 120 2.82 10.56 17.39
C SER A 120 1.59 9.78 17.88
N ASN A 121 0.94 9.02 16.99
CA ASN A 121 -0.19 8.16 17.29
C ASN A 121 -0.04 6.81 16.58
N PHE A 122 0.72 5.94 17.22
CA PHE A 122 1.09 4.60 16.75
C PHE A 122 -0.15 3.74 16.45
N LYS A 123 -1.18 3.79 17.32
CA LYS A 123 -2.39 2.95 17.18
C LYS A 123 -3.23 3.34 15.97
N GLY A 124 -3.49 4.64 15.78
CA GLY A 124 -4.26 5.14 14.63
C GLY A 124 -3.57 4.82 13.30
N TYR A 125 -2.24 5.00 13.25
CA TYR A 125 -1.42 4.71 12.08
C TYR A 125 -1.57 3.26 11.61
N TYR A 126 -1.32 2.28 12.48
CA TYR A 126 -1.37 0.87 12.07
C TYR A 126 -2.78 0.36 11.81
N LEU A 127 -3.79 0.87 12.52
CA LEU A 127 -5.19 0.55 12.22
C LEU A 127 -5.55 0.99 10.80
N GLN A 128 -5.20 2.22 10.44
CA GLN A 128 -5.42 2.74 9.09
C GLN A 128 -4.61 1.94 8.06
N LEU A 129 -3.38 1.54 8.39
CA LEU A 129 -2.54 0.70 7.53
C LEU A 129 -3.24 -0.61 7.20
N VAL A 130 -3.73 -1.34 8.20
CA VAL A 130 -4.45 -2.61 8.02
C VAL A 130 -5.71 -2.41 7.19
N PHE A 131 -6.49 -1.39 7.49
CA PHE A 131 -7.73 -1.10 6.79
C PHE A 131 -7.49 -0.84 5.29
N LEU A 132 -6.54 0.04 4.96
CA LEU A 132 -6.23 0.39 3.57
C LEU A 132 -5.69 -0.79 2.77
N HIS A 133 -4.87 -1.64 3.39
CA HIS A 133 -4.30 -2.82 2.71
C HIS A 133 -5.34 -3.89 2.45
N ASN A 134 -6.32 -4.06 3.35
CA ASN A 134 -7.46 -4.93 3.10
C ASN A 134 -8.32 -4.39 1.95
N ILE A 135 -8.65 -3.10 1.94
CA ILE A 135 -9.38 -2.48 0.81
C ILE A 135 -8.63 -2.69 -0.50
N PHE A 136 -7.33 -2.39 -0.54
CA PHE A 136 -6.51 -2.56 -1.73
C PHE A 136 -6.53 -4.00 -2.24
N THR A 137 -6.35 -4.97 -1.34
CA THR A 137 -6.34 -6.40 -1.67
C THR A 137 -7.70 -6.87 -2.17
N ILE A 138 -8.78 -6.45 -1.52
CA ILE A 138 -10.16 -6.74 -1.95
C ILE A 138 -10.39 -6.25 -3.38
N ILE A 139 -10.03 -5.00 -3.68
CA ILE A 139 -10.23 -4.43 -5.01
C ILE A 139 -9.44 -5.22 -6.05
N VAL A 140 -8.15 -5.41 -5.82
CA VAL A 140 -7.26 -6.06 -6.80
C VAL A 140 -7.68 -7.51 -7.06
N LEU A 141 -7.92 -8.32 -6.03
CA LEU A 141 -8.33 -9.72 -6.19
C LEU A 141 -9.74 -9.83 -6.78
N THR A 142 -10.63 -8.89 -6.48
CA THR A 142 -11.96 -8.84 -7.12
C THR A 142 -11.86 -8.54 -8.61
N LEU A 143 -10.97 -7.63 -9.01
CA LEU A 143 -10.72 -7.34 -10.43
C LEU A 143 -10.14 -8.56 -11.15
N TYR A 144 -9.18 -9.26 -10.54
CA TYR A 144 -8.66 -10.53 -11.08
C TYR A 144 -9.73 -11.61 -11.22
N ARG A 145 -10.72 -11.66 -10.33
CA ARG A 145 -11.79 -12.66 -10.42
C ARG A 145 -12.90 -12.29 -11.41
N LEU A 146 -13.25 -11.01 -11.51
CA LEU A 146 -14.46 -10.58 -12.23
C LEU A 146 -14.19 -10.02 -13.63
N VAL A 147 -12.99 -9.48 -13.88
CA VAL A 147 -12.66 -8.79 -15.13
C VAL A 147 -11.76 -9.64 -16.03
N TRP A 148 -10.97 -10.52 -15.41
CA TRP A 148 -9.90 -11.28 -16.04
C TRP A 148 -10.19 -12.78 -15.94
#